data_AF-A0A427R2I6-F1
#
_entry.id   AF-A0A427R2I6-F1
#
_cell.length_a   1.000
_cell.length_b   1.000
_cell.length_c   1.000
_cell.angle_alpha   90.00
_cell.angle_beta   90.00
_cell.angle_gamma   90.00
#
_symmetry.space_group_name_H-M   'P 1'
#
loop_
_entity.id
_entity.type
_entity.pdbx_description
1 polymer ?
#
loop_
_entity_poly.entity_id
_entity_poly.type
_entity_poly.pdbx_seq_one_letter_code
_entity_poly.pdbx_strand_id
1 'polypeptide(L)' 'MTDGVNYADLSREVLFKAFLLWLTKIGYRGIVRPCGRMEFYCATVSKLFPRNVHIMYDGKMNKAATQLYKEFEDHLKA' A
#
# COMPACT_ATOMS: atom_id res chain seq x y z
N MET A 1 -9.89 15.86 14.92
CA MET A 1 -8.71 16.60 15.39
C MET A 1 -7.52 15.65 15.31
N THR A 2 -6.85 15.60 14.17
CA THR A 2 -5.50 15.01 14.05
C THR A 2 -4.57 16.16 13.68
N ASP A 3 -4.56 17.19 14.51
CA ASP A 3 -3.59 18.27 14.40
C ASP A 3 -2.33 17.82 15.13
N GLY A 4 -1.28 17.51 14.38
CA GLY A 4 0.08 17.44 14.94
C GLY A 4 0.95 16.24 14.60
N VAL A 5 0.50 15.26 13.81
CA VAL A 5 1.42 14.19 13.35
C VAL A 5 2.10 14.65 12.05
N ASN A 6 3.37 15.05 12.15
CA ASN A 6 4.22 15.20 10.98
C ASN A 6 4.59 13.80 10.46
N TYR A 7 3.93 13.38 9.38
CA TYR A 7 4.15 12.06 8.79
C TYR A 7 5.60 11.84 8.30
N ALA A 8 6.38 12.90 8.12
CA ALA A 8 7.81 12.80 7.80
C ALA A 8 8.67 12.21 8.93
N ASP A 9 8.19 12.27 10.18
CA ASP A 9 8.90 11.75 11.35
C ASP A 9 8.54 10.28 11.65
N LEU A 10 7.58 9.70 10.91
CA LEU A 10 7.20 8.30 11.07
C LEU A 10 8.30 7.38 10.54
N SER A 11 8.57 6.31 11.28
CA SER A 11 9.50 5.30 10.79
C SER A 11 9.00 4.67 9.48
N ARG A 12 9.94 4.23 8.65
CA ARG A 12 9.63 3.54 7.39
C ARG A 12 8.69 2.35 7.60
N GLU A 13 8.81 1.67 8.74
CA GLU A 13 7.94 0.56 9.11
C GLU A 13 6.50 1.01 9.37
N VAL A 14 6.30 2.15 10.04
CA VAL A 14 4.96 2.70 10.30
C VAL A 14 4.30 3.15 9.01
N LEU A 15 5.03 3.87 8.14
CA LEU A 15 4.52 4.28 6.83
C LEU A 15 4.15 3.08 5.96
N PHE A 16 4.97 2.04 5.98
CA PHE A 16 4.69 0.82 5.25
C PHE A 16 3.44 0.10 5.78
N LYS A 17 3.26 -0.02 7.10
CA LYS A 17 2.02 -0.58 7.69
C LYS A 17 0.80 0.26 7.34
N ALA A 18 0.92 1.58 7.39
CA ALA A 18 -0.15 2.50 6.99
C ALA A 18 -0.52 2.33 5.51
N PHE A 19 0.47 2.15 4.62
CA PHE A 19 0.24 1.83 3.22
C PHE A 19 -0.54 0.50 3.05
N LEU A 20 -0.15 -0.56 3.75
CA LEU A 20 -0.89 -1.84 3.69
C LEU A 20 -2.34 -1.68 4.16
N LEU A 21 -2.57 -0.91 5.23
CA LEU A 21 -3.91 -0.60 5.71
C LEU A 21 -4.70 0.22 4.69
N TRP A 22 -4.07 1.22 4.08
CA TRP A 22 -4.68 2.04 3.04
C TRP A 22 -5.14 1.20 1.84
N LEU A 23 -4.33 0.25 1.37
CA LEU A 23 -4.72 -0.70 0.32
C LEU A 23 -6.02 -1.44 0.68
N THR A 24 -6.16 -1.91 1.93
CA THR A 24 -7.39 -2.58 2.37
C THR A 24 -8.59 -1.63 2.43
N LYS A 25 -8.37 -0.36 2.78
CA LYS A 25 -9.43 0.66 2.85
C LYS A 25 -9.99 1.02 1.48
N ILE A 26 -9.14 1.06 0.45
CA ILE A 26 -9.57 1.34 -0.94
C ILE A 26 -10.12 0.10 -1.67
N GLY A 27 -10.20 -1.06 -0.99
CA GLY A 27 -10.89 -2.25 -1.50
C GLY A 27 -9.98 -3.39 -1.98
N TYR A 28 -8.67 -3.30 -1.79
CA TYR A 28 -7.79 -4.46 -2.03
C TYR A 28 -7.91 -5.50 -0.93
N ARG A 29 -7.81 -6.76 -1.32
CA ARG A 29 -7.67 -7.91 -0.43
C ARG A 29 -6.25 -8.45 -0.55
N GLY A 30 -5.57 -8.60 0.57
CA GLY A 30 -4.22 -9.18 0.64
C GLY A 30 -4.27 -10.68 0.85
N ILE A 31 -3.46 -11.44 0.11
CA ILE A 31 -3.14 -12.84 0.37
C ILE A 31 -1.65 -12.95 0.60
N VAL A 32 -1.27 -13.61 1.69
CA VAL A 32 0.11 -13.99 1.95
C VAL A 32 0.37 -15.35 1.32
N ARG A 33 1.28 -15.43 0.37
CA ARG A 33 1.71 -16.70 -0.23
C ARG A 33 2.88 -17.31 0.58
N PRO A 34 2.97 -18.65 0.65
CA PRO A 34 4.07 -19.35 1.31
C PRO A 34 5.47 -18.97 0.80
N CYS A 35 5.57 -18.47 -0.45
CA CYS A 35 6.82 -18.07 -1.08
C CYS A 35 7.38 -16.71 -0.62
N GLY A 36 6.81 -16.12 0.42
CA GLY A 36 7.33 -14.85 0.94
C GLY A 36 6.76 -13.60 0.27
N ARG A 37 5.65 -13.73 -0.47
CA ARG A 37 5.03 -12.64 -1.23
C ARG A 37 3.63 -12.35 -0.71
N MET A 38 3.34 -11.07 -0.53
CA MET A 38 1.99 -10.55 -0.35
C MET A 38 1.44 -10.11 -1.71
N GLU A 39 0.27 -10.64 -2.07
CA GLU A 39 -0.43 -10.27 -3.29
C GLU A 39 -1.72 -9.55 -2.92
N PHE A 40 -1.95 -8.40 -3.56
CA PHE A 40 -3.14 -7.60 -3.38
C PHE A 40 -3.97 -7.62 -4.66
N TYR A 41 -5.25 -7.94 -4.52
CA TYR A 41 -6.21 -7.94 -5.61
C TYR A 41 -7.44 -7.13 -5.21
N CYS A 42 -7.96 -6.32 -6.14
CA CYS A 42 -9.23 -5.64 -5.97
C CYS A 42 -10.33 -6.53 -6.55
N ALA A 43 -11.43 -6.72 -5.80
CA ALA A 43 -12.59 -7.46 -6.31
C ALA A 43 -13.26 -6.72 -7.48
N THR A 44 -13.18 -5.40 -7.48
CA THR A 44 -13.69 -4.54 -8.56
C THR A 44 -12.67 -4.46 -9.69
N VAL A 45 -13.07 -4.91 -10.87
CA VAL A 45 -12.24 -4.76 -12.08
C VAL A 45 -12.41 -3.36 -12.63
N SER A 46 -11.42 -2.49 -12.43
CA SER A 46 -11.39 -1.13 -12.98
C SER A 46 -9.98 -0.75 -13.41
N LYS A 47 -9.86 0.12 -14.42
CA LYS A 47 -8.57 0.66 -14.87
C LYS A 47 -7.89 1.51 -13.79
N LEU A 48 -8.66 2.06 -12.86
CA LEU A 48 -8.18 2.86 -11.74
C LEU A 48 -7.55 2.00 -10.63
N PHE A 49 -7.76 0.69 -10.66
CA PHE A 49 -7.22 -0.24 -9.68
C PHE A 49 -6.24 -1.19 -10.37
N PRO A 50 -4.93 -0.90 -10.32
CA PRO A 50 -3.90 -1.77 -10.87
C PRO A 50 -4.05 -3.22 -10.38
N ARG A 51 -3.91 -4.17 -11.30
CA ARG A 51 -3.88 -5.61 -10.98
C ARG A 51 -2.46 -6.05 -10.66
N ASN A 52 -2.32 -7.25 -10.09
CA ASN A 52 -1.04 -7.88 -9.76
C ASN A 52 -0.18 -7.02 -8.84
N VAL A 53 -0.77 -6.43 -7.80
CA VAL A 53 -0.03 -5.63 -6.81
C VAL A 53 0.74 -6.60 -5.92
N HIS A 54 2.07 -6.58 -5.98
CA HIS A 54 2.92 -7.53 -5.26
C HIS A 54 3.90 -6.80 -4.35
N ILE A 55 4.01 -7.27 -3.12
CA ILE A 55 4.91 -6.76 -2.10
C ILE A 55 5.63 -7.95 -1.46
N MET A 56 6.96 -7.93 -1.47
CA MET A 56 7.79 -8.95 -0.83
C MET A 56 7.99 -8.61 0.66
N TYR A 57 8.31 -9.59 1.51
CA TYR A 57 8.58 -9.35 2.94
C TYR A 57 9.74 -8.39 3.20
N ASP A 58 10.71 -8.31 2.29
CA ASP A 58 11.81 -7.34 2.35
C ASP A 58 11.38 -5.91 1.95
N GLY A 59 10.09 -5.69 1.71
CA GLY A 59 9.52 -4.42 1.31
C GLY A 59 9.67 -4.10 -0.18
N LYS A 60 10.25 -5.00 -1.00
CA LYS A 60 10.33 -4.78 -2.45
C LYS A 60 8.95 -4.81 -3.07
N MET A 61 8.64 -3.74 -3.79
CA MET A 61 7.38 -3.53 -4.50
C MET A 61 7.58 -3.73 -5.99
N ASN A 62 6.60 -4.33 -6.66
CA ASN A 62 6.56 -4.31 -8.11
C ASN A 62 6.01 -2.98 -8.65
N LYS A 63 6.02 -2.78 -9.97
CA LYS A 63 5.60 -1.52 -10.60
C LYS A 63 4.21 -1.04 -10.16
N ALA A 64 3.24 -1.97 -10.06
CA ALA A 64 1.88 -1.65 -9.63
C ALA A 64 1.82 -1.20 -8.16
N ALA A 65 2.50 -1.92 -7.27
CA ALA A 65 2.60 -1.54 -5.86
C ALA A 65 3.34 -0.21 -5.67
N THR A 66 4.42 0.04 -6.42
CA THR A 66 5.16 1.31 -6.39
C THR A 66 4.31 2.49 -6.85
N GLN A 67 3.45 2.31 -7.86
CA GLN A 67 2.52 3.35 -8.28
C GLN A 67 1.54 3.71 -7.15
N LEU A 68 0.90 2.70 -6.56
CA LEU A 68 -0.03 2.88 -5.44
C LEU A 68 0.64 3.50 -4.21
N TYR A 69 1.91 3.17 -3.96
CA TYR A 69 2.66 3.77 -2.86
C TYR A 69 2.87 5.27 -3.06
N LYS A 70 3.14 5.72 -4.30
CA LYS A 70 3.24 7.16 -4.60
C LYS A 70 1.91 7.87 -4.42
N GLU A 71 0.82 7.27 -4.89
CA GLU A 71 -0.54 7.81 -4.68
C GLU A 71 -0.84 7.93 -3.17
N PHE A 72 -0.45 6.93 -2.37
CA PHE A 72 -0.55 6.99 -0.92
C PHE A 72 0.28 8.13 -0.31
N GLU A 73 1.53 8.34 -0.75
CA GLU A 73 2.37 9.44 -0.27
C GLU A 73 1.77 10.82 -0.62
N ASP A 74 1.14 10.95 -1.78
CA ASP A 74 0.46 12.17 -2.19
C ASP A 74 -0.78 12.44 -1.31
N HIS A 75 -1.52 11.38 -0.94
CA HIS A 75 -2.63 11.48 0.02
C HIS A 75 -2.21 11.88 1.44
N LEU A 76 -0.98 11.58 1.87
CA LEU A 76 -0.49 12.00 3.19
C LEU A 76 -0.11 13.49 3.24
N LYS A 77 0.16 14.11 2.09
CA LYS A 77 0.57 15.51 1.97
C LYS A 77 -0.59 16.47 1.70
N ALA A 78 -1.73 15.93 1.24
CA ALA A 78 -2.95 16.67 0.92
C ALA A 78 -3.83 16.85 2.16
#